data_AF-A0A6C0F7H3-F1
#
_entry.id   AF-A0A6C0F7H3-F1
#
_cell.length_a   1.000
_cell.length_b   1.000
_cell.length_c   1.000
_cell.angle_alpha   90.00
_cell.angle_beta   90.00
_cell.angle_gamma   90.00
#
_symmetry.space_group_name_H-M   'P 1'
#
loop_
_entity.id
_entity.type
_entity.pdbx_description
1 polymer ?
#
loop_
_entity_poly.entity_id
_entity_poly.type
_entity_poly.pdbx_seq_one_letter_code
_entity_poly.pdbx_strand_id
1 'polypeptide(L)'
;MDASRTMSDILKESIKDNGDVKEEVVIHNVECIHCKSTINDKPWITVCVPSENYNVHACGYTCARNLKYYVGVGYWNNVVNKEDFSEPRPVIKSELYAKDITANFGIDGIRYEIEQEEKRSREIEEEYGHSDGESPSVYSDDY
;
A
#
# COMPACT_ATOMS: atom_id res chain seq x y z
N MET A 1 -29.93 -24.87 27.10
CA MET A 1 -30.12 -24.12 25.84
C MET A 1 -29.85 -22.67 26.18
N ASP A 2 -28.60 -22.25 26.00
CA ASP A 2 -28.07 -20.96 26.42
C ASP A 2 -28.65 -19.81 25.59
N ALA A 3 -29.37 -18.91 26.24
CA ALA A 3 -29.75 -17.64 25.65
C ALA A 3 -28.57 -16.67 25.79
N SER A 4 -27.73 -16.58 24.75
CA SER A 4 -26.71 -15.53 24.65
C SER A 4 -27.40 -14.17 24.51
N ARG A 5 -27.47 -13.41 25.59
CA ARG A 5 -27.89 -12.00 25.58
C ARG A 5 -26.79 -11.16 24.93
N THR A 6 -27.14 -10.32 23.97
CA THR A 6 -26.18 -9.43 23.32
C THR A 6 -25.86 -8.23 24.21
N MET A 7 -24.68 -7.62 24.09
CA MET A 7 -24.30 -6.43 24.88
C MET A 7 -25.32 -5.27 24.74
N SER A 8 -26.06 -5.25 23.64
CA SER A 8 -27.17 -4.32 23.36
C SER A 8 -28.37 -4.51 24.30
N ASP A 9 -28.57 -5.71 24.83
CA ASP A 9 -29.68 -6.03 25.74
C ASP A 9 -29.36 -5.65 27.19
N ILE A 10 -28.07 -5.65 27.57
CA ILE A 10 -27.60 -5.34 28.92
C ILE A 10 -27.70 -3.82 29.21
N LEU A 11 -27.53 -2.98 28.19
CA LEU A 11 -27.62 -1.52 28.34
C LEU A 11 -29.06 -0.99 28.50
N LYS A 12 -30.09 -1.82 28.25
CA LYS A 12 -31.49 -1.42 28.40
C LYS A 12 -32.04 -1.54 29.83
N GLU A 13 -31.38 -2.29 30.72
CA GLU A 13 -31.93 -2.60 32.05
C GLU A 13 -31.51 -1.63 33.18
N SER A 14 -30.71 -0.59 32.92
CA SER A 14 -30.15 0.26 33.99
C SER A 14 -30.68 1.70 34.09
N ILE A 15 -31.78 2.06 33.41
CA ILE A 15 -32.37 3.40 33.54
C ILE A 15 -33.48 3.36 34.61
N LYS A 16 -33.11 3.74 35.84
CA LYS A 16 -34.09 4.15 36.86
C LYS A 16 -34.56 5.57 36.54
N ASP A 17 -35.83 5.64 36.21
CA ASP A 17 -36.65 6.80 35.86
C ASP A 17 -36.52 7.93 36.90
N ASN A 18 -36.20 9.15 36.43
CA ASN A 18 -36.49 10.41 37.12
C ASN A 18 -36.40 11.59 36.13
N GLY A 19 -37.56 12.01 35.61
CA GLY A 19 -37.87 13.41 35.31
C GLY A 19 -37.37 13.98 33.98
N ASP A 20 -38.26 13.96 32.98
CA ASP A 20 -38.45 14.94 31.88
C ASP A 20 -37.24 15.79 31.43
N VAL A 21 -36.43 15.25 30.52
CA VAL A 21 -36.05 15.87 29.24
C VAL A 21 -35.86 14.72 28.24
N LYS A 22 -36.75 14.58 27.25
CA LYS A 22 -36.52 13.66 26.12
C LYS A 22 -35.45 14.26 25.20
N GLU A 23 -34.20 14.14 25.61
CA GLU A 23 -33.08 14.36 24.72
C GLU A 23 -33.04 13.15 23.78
N GLU A 24 -33.55 13.30 22.56
CA GLU A 24 -33.32 12.33 21.50
C GLU A 24 -31.81 12.17 21.36
N VAL A 25 -31.28 11.04 21.82
CA VAL A 25 -29.89 10.67 21.59
C VAL A 25 -29.74 10.43 20.09
N VAL A 26 -29.38 11.47 19.36
CA VAL A 26 -29.02 11.36 17.94
C VAL A 26 -27.71 10.59 17.90
N ILE A 27 -27.80 9.27 17.69
CA ILE A 27 -26.64 8.42 17.43
C ILE A 27 -26.15 8.79 16.03
N HIS A 28 -25.22 9.75 15.95
CA HIS A 28 -24.53 10.03 14.72
C HIS A 28 -23.62 8.84 14.39
N ASN A 29 -24.02 8.07 13.37
CA ASN A 29 -23.15 7.04 12.81
C ASN A 29 -21.87 7.70 12.30
N VAL A 30 -20.75 7.37 12.93
CA VAL A 30 -19.45 7.89 12.53
C VAL A 30 -18.97 7.08 11.32
N GLU A 31 -18.58 7.73 10.24
CA GLU A 31 -18.13 7.06 9.02
C GLU A 31 -16.66 7.33 8.73
N CYS A 32 -15.97 6.31 8.20
CA CYS A 32 -14.61 6.48 7.73
C CYS A 32 -14.58 7.33 6.45
N ILE A 33 -13.79 8.40 6.44
CA ILE A 33 -13.65 9.29 5.29
C ILE A 33 -13.17 8.57 4.02
N HIS A 34 -12.35 7.54 4.18
CA HIS A 34 -11.70 6.83 3.07
C HIS A 34 -12.55 5.69 2.53
N CYS A 35 -12.87 4.68 3.35
CA CYS A 35 -13.60 3.49 2.90
C CYS A 35 -15.12 3.57 3.07
N LYS A 36 -15.63 4.66 3.67
CA LYS A 36 -17.06 4.89 3.94
C LYS A 36 -17.73 3.83 4.82
N SER A 37 -16.95 2.98 5.48
CA SER A 37 -17.48 2.04 6.47
C SER A 37 -17.97 2.79 7.70
N THR A 38 -19.14 2.41 8.21
CA THR A 38 -19.60 2.82 9.53
C THR A 38 -18.63 2.32 10.60
N ILE A 39 -18.24 3.21 11.52
CA ILE A 39 -17.35 2.96 12.63
C ILE A 39 -18.24 2.80 13.87
N ASN A 40 -18.36 1.56 14.34
CA ASN A 40 -19.18 1.24 15.52
C ASN A 40 -18.44 1.49 16.85
N ASP A 41 -17.10 1.51 16.80
CA ASP A 41 -16.22 1.69 17.96
C ASP A 41 -15.50 3.06 17.92
N LYS A 42 -14.50 3.26 18.78
CA LYS A 42 -13.62 4.45 18.73
C LYS A 42 -12.91 4.49 17.35
N PRO A 43 -12.98 5.60 16.59
CA PRO A 43 -12.19 5.77 15.38
C PRO A 43 -10.69 5.68 15.67
N TRP A 44 -9.93 5.07 14.77
CA TRP A 44 -8.47 4.97 14.91
C TRP A 44 -7.81 6.35 14.99
N ILE A 45 -8.31 7.30 14.19
CA ILE A 45 -7.90 8.71 14.26
C ILE A 45 -9.08 9.62 13.97
N THR A 46 -9.14 10.73 14.70
CA THR A 46 -10.06 11.82 14.44
C THR A 46 -9.29 13.11 14.25
N VAL A 47 -9.60 13.83 13.17
CA VAL A 47 -8.98 15.11 12.82
C VAL A 47 -10.06 16.17 12.79
N CYS A 48 -9.88 17.24 13.56
CA CYS A 48 -10.72 18.43 13.48
C CYS A 48 -10.28 19.26 12.27
N VAL A 49 -11.23 19.71 11.45
CA VAL A 49 -10.95 20.58 10.30
C VAL A 49 -11.46 21.98 10.64
N PRO A 50 -10.57 22.92 11.06
CA PRO A 50 -11.01 24.22 11.57
C PRO A 50 -11.71 25.08 10.52
N SER A 51 -11.35 24.93 9.24
CA SER A 51 -11.92 25.71 8.13
C SER A 51 -13.40 25.47 7.90
N GLU A 52 -13.88 24.26 8.21
CA GLU A 52 -15.23 23.81 7.87
C GLU A 52 -16.01 23.34 9.12
N ASN A 53 -15.40 23.47 10.31
CA ASN A 53 -15.99 23.15 11.61
C ASN A 53 -16.61 21.74 11.69
N TYR A 54 -15.93 20.75 11.13
CA TYR A 54 -16.33 19.34 11.18
C TYR A 54 -15.16 18.42 11.51
N ASN A 55 -15.48 17.20 11.92
CA ASN A 55 -14.50 16.16 12.23
C ASN A 55 -14.43 15.12 11.12
N VAL A 56 -13.21 14.72 10.79
CA VAL A 56 -12.89 13.66 9.84
C VAL A 56 -12.38 12.46 10.61
N HIS A 57 -12.95 11.29 10.31
CA HIS A 57 -12.63 10.04 11.00
C HIS A 57 -12.01 9.03 10.02
N ALA A 58 -11.04 8.26 10.48
CA ALA A 58 -10.57 7.08 9.76
C ALA A 58 -10.61 5.84 10.67
N CYS A 59 -11.08 4.73 10.12
CA CYS A 59 -11.29 3.49 10.88
C CYS A 59 -10.00 2.72 11.19
N GLY A 60 -8.88 3.04 10.52
CA GLY A 60 -7.62 2.34 10.73
C GLY A 60 -6.44 3.02 10.05
N TYR A 61 -5.23 2.54 10.33
CA TYR A 61 -3.98 3.08 9.79
C TYR A 61 -3.99 3.21 8.26
N THR A 62 -4.45 2.17 7.56
CA THR A 62 -4.51 2.16 6.08
C THR A 62 -5.38 3.30 5.54
N CYS A 63 -6.54 3.52 6.14
CA CYS A 63 -7.44 4.61 5.75
C CYS A 63 -6.84 5.98 6.11
N ALA A 64 -6.16 6.07 7.25
CA ALA A 64 -5.57 7.30 7.73
C ALA A 64 -4.34 7.75 6.93
N ARG A 65 -3.60 6.81 6.30
CA ARG A 65 -2.48 7.13 5.40
C ARG A 65 -2.90 8.10 4.28
N ASN A 66 -4.16 8.06 3.87
CA ASN A 66 -4.73 8.89 2.82
C ASN A 66 -5.33 10.21 3.32
N LEU A 67 -5.30 10.51 4.63
CA LEU A 67 -5.87 11.74 5.19
C LEU A 67 -5.30 13.02 4.59
N LYS A 68 -4.04 12.99 4.16
CA LYS A 68 -3.40 14.15 3.50
C LYS A 68 -4.15 14.61 2.24
N TYR A 69 -4.89 13.72 1.57
CA TYR A 69 -5.66 14.06 0.37
C TYR A 69 -7.03 14.66 0.69
N TYR A 70 -7.57 14.40 1.89
CA TYR A 70 -8.89 14.88 2.31
C TYR A 70 -8.79 16.16 3.15
N VAL A 71 -7.82 16.22 4.08
CA VAL A 71 -7.67 17.31 5.05
C VAL A 71 -6.49 18.23 4.71
N GLY A 72 -5.58 17.79 3.83
CA GLY A 72 -4.37 18.53 3.47
C GLY A 72 -3.13 18.16 4.29
N VAL A 73 -2.00 18.76 3.92
CA VAL A 73 -0.71 18.55 4.61
C VAL A 73 -0.73 19.24 5.97
N GLY A 74 -0.14 18.63 6.99
CA GLY A 74 -0.11 19.19 8.35
C GLY A 74 -1.35 18.92 9.20
N TYR A 75 -2.28 18.09 8.72
CA TYR A 75 -3.48 17.67 9.45
C TYR A 75 -3.19 17.12 10.86
N TRP A 76 -1.96 16.63 11.09
CA TRP A 76 -1.48 16.12 12.37
C TRP A 76 -1.66 17.10 13.53
N ASN A 77 -1.53 18.40 13.27
CA ASN A 77 -1.70 19.42 14.32
C ASN A 77 -3.13 19.45 14.87
N ASN A 78 -4.12 19.04 14.05
CA ASN A 78 -5.53 19.07 14.38
C ASN A 78 -6.09 17.69 14.77
N VAL A 79 -5.23 16.69 14.97
CA VAL A 79 -5.64 15.38 15.48
C VAL A 79 -6.15 15.54 16.92
N VAL A 80 -7.33 15.00 17.19
CA VAL A 80 -8.00 15.11 18.49
C VAL A 80 -7.42 14.09 19.47
N ASN A 81 -7.24 12.84 19.03
CA ASN A 81 -6.80 11.73 19.86
C ASN A 81 -5.26 11.53 19.84
N LYS A 82 -4.50 12.58 20.15
CA LYS A 82 -3.02 12.52 20.13
C LYS A 82 -2.43 11.54 21.16
N GLU A 83 -3.17 11.31 22.24
CA GLU A 83 -2.82 10.39 23.33
C GLU A 83 -2.65 8.93 22.86
N ASP A 84 -3.37 8.52 21.80
CA ASP A 84 -3.29 7.17 21.24
C ASP A 84 -1.99 6.91 20.45
N PHE A 85 -1.14 7.94 20.30
CA PHE A 85 0.02 7.93 19.40
C PHE A 85 1.33 8.33 20.09
N SER A 86 1.47 7.96 21.36
CA SER A 86 2.63 8.28 22.21
C SER A 86 3.95 7.63 21.77
N GLU A 87 3.90 6.57 20.98
CA GLU A 87 5.10 5.89 20.48
C GLU A 87 5.66 6.55 19.21
N PRO A 88 7.00 6.56 19.02
CA PRO A 88 7.61 7.10 17.82
C PRO A 88 7.06 6.39 16.60
N ARG A 89 6.39 7.16 15.73
CA ARG A 89 5.85 6.64 14.48
C ARG A 89 6.99 6.19 13.58
N PRO A 90 6.87 5.06 12.89
CA PRO A 90 7.79 4.69 11.83
C PRO A 90 7.84 5.83 10.79
N VAL A 91 8.95 6.56 10.78
CA VAL A 91 9.22 7.54 9.73
C VAL A 91 9.66 6.72 8.53
N ILE A 92 8.73 6.49 7.59
CA ILE A 92 9.11 6.02 6.26
C ILE A 92 9.85 7.20 5.63
N LYS A 93 11.18 7.22 5.79
CA LYS A 93 12.00 8.06 4.95
C LYS A 93 11.75 7.58 3.53
N SER A 94 10.96 8.31 2.76
CA SER A 94 10.99 8.23 1.31
C SER A 94 12.31 8.88 0.87
N GLU A 95 13.43 8.27 1.25
CA GLU A 95 14.68 8.59 0.60
C GLU A 95 14.50 8.21 -0.87
N LEU A 96 14.65 9.24 -1.69
CA LEU A 96 14.55 9.36 -3.13
C LEU A 96 15.51 8.43 -3.90
N TYR A 97 15.62 7.18 -3.50
CA TYR A 97 16.27 6.15 -4.28
C TYR A 97 15.31 4.98 -4.32
N ALA A 98 14.51 4.94 -5.39
CA ALA A 98 14.34 3.68 -6.08
C ALA A 98 15.76 3.21 -6.45
N LYS A 99 16.47 2.63 -5.48
CA LYS A 99 17.65 1.84 -5.78
C LYS A 99 17.09 0.73 -6.63
N ASP A 100 17.45 0.81 -7.90
CA ASP A 100 17.22 -0.24 -8.86
C ASP A 100 17.56 -1.56 -8.15
N ILE A 101 16.53 -2.36 -7.87
CA ILE A 101 16.65 -3.60 -7.09
C ILE A 101 17.55 -4.62 -7.79
N THR A 102 17.90 -4.34 -9.05
CA THR A 102 18.83 -5.10 -9.89
C THR A 102 20.31 -4.79 -9.62
N ALA A 103 20.64 -3.70 -8.92
CA ALA A 103 22.01 -3.17 -8.90
C ALA A 103 22.99 -3.86 -7.92
N ASN A 104 22.53 -4.74 -7.03
CA ASN A 104 23.37 -5.23 -5.92
C ASN A 104 23.49 -6.75 -5.77
N PHE A 105 22.96 -7.54 -6.71
CA PHE A 105 23.14 -8.99 -6.73
C PHE A 105 23.92 -9.42 -7.97
N GLY A 106 25.17 -9.83 -7.76
CA GLY A 106 25.90 -10.67 -8.71
C GLY A 106 26.29 -10.04 -10.04
N ILE A 107 26.43 -8.72 -10.14
CA ILE A 107 26.80 -8.05 -11.40
C ILE A 107 28.13 -8.57 -11.97
N ASP A 108 29.07 -8.96 -11.11
CA ASP A 108 30.34 -9.54 -11.52
C ASP A 108 30.16 -10.95 -12.10
N GLY A 109 29.22 -11.73 -11.57
CA GLY A 109 28.85 -13.03 -12.13
C GLY A 109 28.19 -12.91 -13.50
N ILE A 110 27.27 -11.95 -13.64
CA ILE A 110 26.60 -11.66 -14.92
C ILE A 110 27.61 -11.17 -15.96
N ARG A 111 28.54 -10.28 -15.59
CA ARG A 111 29.61 -9.82 -16.50
C ARG A 111 30.50 -10.98 -16.97
N TYR A 112 30.89 -11.84 -16.04
CA TYR A 112 31.70 -13.02 -16.37
C TYR A 112 30.95 -13.97 -17.33
N GLU A 113 29.66 -14.23 -17.09
CA GLU A 113 28.84 -15.07 -17.99
C GLU A 113 28.73 -14.47 -19.40
N ILE A 114 28.54 -13.14 -19.51
CA ILE A 114 28.47 -12.45 -20.80
C ILE A 114 29.79 -12.57 -21.56
N GLU A 115 30.93 -12.31 -20.91
CA GLU A 115 32.25 -12.39 -21.56
C GLU A 115 32.58 -13.82 -22.05
N GLN A 116 32.18 -14.84 -21.30
CA GLN A 116 32.37 -16.24 -21.71
C GLN A 116 31.51 -16.60 -22.93
N GLU A 117 30.26 -16.16 -22.97
CA GLU A 117 29.37 -16.41 -24.10
C GLU A 117 29.83 -15.65 -25.35
N GLU A 118 30.23 -14.38 -25.23
CA GLU A 118 30.78 -13.60 -26.34
C GLU A 118 32.05 -14.22 -26.92
N LYS A 119 32.92 -14.77 -26.07
CA LYS A 119 34.10 -15.50 -26.52
C LYS A 119 33.72 -16.76 -27.31
N ARG A 120 32.76 -17.54 -26.79
CA ARG A 120 32.26 -18.74 -27.48
C ARG A 120 31.66 -18.39 -28.85
N SER A 121 30.85 -17.34 -28.92
CA SER A 121 30.26 -16.86 -30.18
C SER A 121 31.31 -16.45 -31.19
N ARG A 122 32.35 -15.72 -30.76
CA ARG A 122 33.44 -15.31 -31.66
C ARG A 122 34.20 -16.51 -32.22
N GLU A 123 34.52 -17.49 -31.39
CA GLU A 123 35.20 -18.72 -31.84
C GLU A 123 34.37 -19.48 -32.88
N ILE A 124 33.05 -19.54 -32.69
CA ILE A 124 32.13 -20.15 -33.67
C ILE A 124 32.04 -19.33 -34.96
N GLU A 125 31.96 -18.00 -34.86
CA GLU A 125 31.96 -17.11 -36.03
C GLU A 125 33.27 -17.17 -36.81
N GLU A 126 34.42 -17.36 -36.13
CA GLU A 126 35.71 -17.55 -36.80
C GLU A 126 35.79 -18.93 -37.48
N GLU A 127 35.27 -19.98 -36.84
CA GLU A 127 35.26 -21.35 -37.39
C GLU A 127 34.32 -21.48 -38.61
N TYR A 128 33.15 -20.84 -38.58
CA TYR A 128 32.12 -20.98 -39.61
C TYR A 128 31.96 -19.75 -40.53
N GLY A 129 32.56 -18.62 -40.21
CA GLY A 129 32.48 -17.36 -40.99
C GLY A 129 33.45 -17.29 -42.17
N HIS A 130 34.16 -18.37 -42.49
CA HIS A 130 35.08 -18.46 -43.63
C HIS A 130 34.56 -19.34 -44.79
N SER A 131 33.24 -19.48 -44.93
CA SER A 131 32.62 -20.12 -46.09
C SER A 131 31.66 -19.21 -46.86
N ASP A 132 32.07 -17.98 -47.12
CA ASP A 132 31.47 -17.22 -48.23
C ASP A 132 32.19 -17.58 -49.54
N GLY A 133 31.75 -18.68 -50.16
CA GLY A 133 31.96 -18.88 -51.60
C GLY A 133 32.49 -20.24 -52.06
N GLU A 134 31.75 -21.32 -51.83
CA GLU A 134 31.73 -22.40 -52.82
C GLU A 134 30.36 -23.11 -52.78
N SER A 135 29.40 -22.51 -53.48
CA SER A 135 28.25 -23.29 -53.94
C SER A 135 28.79 -24.38 -54.87
N PRO A 136 28.55 -25.68 -54.64
CA PRO A 136 28.94 -26.71 -55.60
C PRO A 136 28.17 -26.48 -56.90
N SER A 137 28.79 -25.77 -57.85
CA SER A 137 28.30 -25.65 -59.22
C SER A 137 28.54 -26.98 -59.91
N VAL A 138 27.62 -27.93 -59.72
CA VAL A 138 27.55 -29.07 -60.62
C VAL A 138 26.81 -28.58 -61.86
N TYR A 139 27.57 -27.98 -62.78
CA TYR A 139 27.13 -27.79 -64.15
C TYR A 139 26.80 -29.15 -64.78
N SER A 140 25.70 -29.12 -65.49
CA SER A 140 25.11 -30.06 -66.45
C SER A 140 26.07 -30.76 -67.40
N ASP A 141 25.72 -31.99 -67.77
CA ASP A 141 25.86 -32.68 -69.07
C ASP A 141 25.23 -34.09 -68.84
N ASP A 142 24.47 -34.76 -69.68
CA ASP A 142 23.92 -34.55 -71.01
C ASP A 142 22.99 -35.77 -71.27
N TYR A 143 21.93 -35.60 -72.08
CA TYR A 143 21.07 -36.61 -72.73
C TYR A 143 20.10 -37.50 -71.93
#